data_AF-A0A944KCT9-F1
#
_entry.id   AF-A0A944KCT9-F1
#
_cell.length_a   1.000
_cell.length_b   1.000
_cell.length_c   1.000
_cell.angle_alpha   90.00
_cell.angle_beta   90.00
_cell.angle_gamma   90.00
#
_symmetry.space_group_name_H-M   'P 1'
#
loop_
_entity.id
_entity.type
_entity.pdbx_description
1 polymer ?
#
loop_
_entity_poly.entity_id
_entity_poly.type
_entity_poly.pdbx_seq_one_letter_code
_entity_poly.pdbx_strand_id
1 'polypeptide(L)'
;MPGGDCAGDWSWSVPSWWSICWVWPCRSRGRPSWTNALRDSPCSSWCSVCSSVYRSAPCSSRRSRSGECCGPWSNGDGITGATCLYAIYDPVTGACGVARAGHPGPVLVHPDGSVGFPHVPVAPPLGVGGTMPFETTDLRLPEGSRLVLYTDGLLKDRDRDVDTGLELLRTSLAAAGDRDAEATCETVIDTMLPERASDDIALLVARTRLLDPGQIAVWDVPADPAAVAPVRAECGARLREWGLEEIGYTTELILSELITNAVRYGSPPIRVRLLRDRSLICEVSDGSSTSPHLRRAATTDEGGRGLFLVAHLAHRWGTRYTPEGKVIWTEQPLHDGTAATTGESLADLFLGAWDETAL
;
A
#
# COMPACT_ATOMS: atom_id res chain seq x y z
N MET A 1 14.73 32.40 0.46
CA MET A 1 14.78 31.46 -0.70
C MET A 1 16.23 31.32 -1.14
N PRO A 2 16.75 30.14 -1.47
CA PRO A 2 16.06 28.89 -1.75
C PRO A 2 16.54 27.70 -0.90
N GLY A 3 15.79 26.60 -0.92
CA GLY A 3 16.20 25.35 -0.27
C GLY A 3 15.07 24.38 0.09
N GLY A 4 13.82 24.69 -0.26
CA GLY A 4 12.83 23.63 -0.46
C GLY A 4 13.17 22.94 -1.78
N ASP A 5 13.52 21.66 -1.71
CA ASP A 5 13.20 20.67 -2.74
C ASP A 5 13.63 19.26 -2.31
N CYS A 6 12.67 18.34 -2.44
CA CYS A 6 12.77 16.88 -2.46
C CYS A 6 13.06 16.16 -1.12
N ALA A 7 12.16 16.31 -0.14
CA ALA A 7 11.86 15.19 0.76
C ALA A 7 10.92 14.24 0.00
N GLY A 8 11.35 13.00 -0.24
CA GLY A 8 10.57 11.99 -0.94
C GLY A 8 9.46 11.44 -0.05
N ASP A 9 8.42 12.24 0.17
CA ASP A 9 7.21 11.80 0.86
C ASP A 9 6.33 11.02 -0.10
N TRP A 10 6.15 9.72 0.18
CA TRP A 10 5.29 8.84 -0.59
C TRP A 10 4.19 8.32 0.32
N SER A 11 3.02 8.96 0.32
CA SER A 11 1.82 8.36 0.88
C SER A 11 1.07 7.62 -0.23
N TRP A 12 0.71 6.36 0.02
CA TRP A 12 -0.15 5.57 -0.86
C TRP A 12 -1.50 5.36 -0.19
N SER A 13 -2.55 5.99 -0.69
CA SER A 13 -3.92 5.66 -0.29
C SER A 13 -4.54 4.74 -1.33
N VAL A 14 -4.99 3.55 -0.92
CA VAL A 14 -5.98 2.76 -1.67
C VAL A 14 -7.30 2.96 -0.91
N PRO A 15 -8.40 3.41 -1.52
CA PRO A 15 -9.60 3.84 -0.78
C PRO A 15 -10.31 2.76 0.04
N SER A 16 -10.01 1.46 -0.13
CA SER A 16 -10.51 0.38 0.72
C SER A 16 -9.71 0.11 1.98
N TRP A 17 -8.47 0.59 2.08
CA TRP A 17 -7.55 0.35 3.20
C TRP A 17 -6.50 1.45 3.20
N TRP A 18 -6.27 2.08 4.35
CA TRP A 18 -5.09 2.95 4.47
C TRP A 18 -3.87 2.02 4.53
N SER A 19 -3.13 1.92 3.43
CA SER A 19 -1.79 1.31 3.40
C SER A 19 -0.77 2.43 3.47
N ILE A 20 -0.51 2.94 4.65
CA ILE A 20 0.46 4.01 4.82
C ILE A 20 1.84 3.36 4.86
N CYS A 21 2.55 3.42 3.74
CA CYS A 21 3.98 3.12 3.66
C CYS A 21 4.74 4.40 3.84
N TRP A 22 5.49 4.54 4.93
CA TRP A 22 6.32 5.70 5.10
C TRP A 22 7.78 5.31 5.16
N VAL A 23 8.47 5.53 4.04
CA VAL A 23 9.88 5.19 3.87
C VAL A 23 10.70 6.47 3.98
N TRP A 24 11.62 6.50 4.93
CA TRP A 24 12.49 7.63 5.19
C TRP A 24 13.97 7.23 5.05
N PRO A 25 14.76 7.87 4.17
CA PRO A 25 16.18 7.55 4.02
C PRO A 25 16.96 7.83 5.31
N CYS A 26 17.86 6.93 5.72
CA CYS A 26 18.86 7.28 6.73
C CYS A 26 19.89 8.20 6.07
N ARG A 27 20.01 9.46 6.50
CA ARG A 27 20.97 10.41 5.89
C ARG A 27 22.42 9.93 6.05
N SER A 28 23.12 9.81 4.93
CA SER A 28 24.53 10.24 4.83
C SER A 28 24.54 11.53 4.01
N ARG A 29 25.43 12.48 4.36
CA ARG A 29 25.48 13.82 3.76
C ARG A 29 25.90 13.74 2.29
N GLY A 30 24.94 13.74 1.38
CA GLY A 30 25.17 13.87 -0.07
C GLY A 30 23.84 13.97 -0.81
N ARG A 31 23.71 14.92 -1.75
CA ARG A 31 22.50 15.11 -2.56
C ARG A 31 22.30 13.91 -3.51
N PRO A 32 21.19 13.16 -3.44
CA PRO A 32 20.89 12.17 -4.45
C PRO A 32 19.81 12.66 -5.42
N SER A 33 20.03 12.44 -6.71
CA SER A 33 19.02 12.58 -7.77
C SER A 33 18.20 11.29 -7.87
N TRP A 34 16.88 11.37 -7.76
CA TRP A 34 16.01 10.20 -7.93
C TRP A 34 14.92 10.44 -8.99
N THR A 35 14.78 9.50 -9.92
CA THR A 35 13.74 9.44 -10.95
C THR A 35 12.62 8.48 -10.55
N ASN A 36 11.37 8.84 -10.87
CA ASN A 36 10.14 8.06 -10.73
C ASN A 36 10.29 6.56 -11.03
N ALA A 37 10.22 5.69 -10.01
CA ALA A 37 10.26 4.23 -10.19
C ALA A 37 9.16 3.44 -9.43
N LEU A 38 8.23 4.10 -8.74
CA LEU A 38 7.20 3.42 -7.94
C LEU A 38 5.78 3.44 -8.55
N ARG A 39 5.60 3.94 -9.78
CA ARG A 39 4.27 3.98 -10.43
C ARG A 39 3.70 2.61 -10.80
N ASP A 40 4.53 1.59 -11.02
CA ASP A 40 4.10 0.31 -11.63
C ASP A 40 4.53 -0.97 -10.86
N SER A 41 4.90 -0.88 -9.58
CA SER A 41 5.38 -2.07 -8.84
C SER A 41 4.27 -2.78 -8.07
N PRO A 42 3.95 -4.06 -8.36
CA PRO A 42 3.06 -4.86 -7.53
C PRO A 42 3.66 -5.02 -6.13
N CYS A 43 2.84 -4.82 -5.09
CA CYS A 43 3.19 -4.85 -3.68
C CYS A 43 3.53 -6.28 -3.21
N SER A 44 4.57 -6.90 -3.76
CA SER A 44 4.89 -8.31 -3.57
C SER A 44 5.83 -8.53 -2.37
N SER A 45 5.29 -8.70 -1.18
CA SER A 45 6.04 -8.93 0.08
C SER A 45 6.94 -7.76 0.51
N TRP A 46 7.09 -7.58 1.82
CA TRP A 46 8.05 -6.69 2.46
C TRP A 46 9.43 -6.70 1.78
N CYS A 47 9.86 -7.87 1.28
CA CYS A 47 11.14 -8.07 0.61
C CYS A 47 11.22 -7.39 -0.78
N SER A 48 10.13 -7.26 -1.55
CA SER A 48 10.19 -6.67 -2.91
C SER A 48 9.99 -5.16 -2.94
N VAL A 49 9.23 -4.58 -2.00
CA VAL A 49 9.21 -3.10 -1.82
C VAL A 49 10.62 -2.63 -1.44
N CYS A 50 11.30 -3.32 -0.52
CA CYS A 50 12.68 -3.02 -0.16
C CYS A 50 13.69 -3.33 -1.29
N SER A 51 13.51 -4.43 -2.03
CA SER A 51 14.39 -4.79 -3.13
C SER A 51 14.25 -3.87 -4.36
N SER A 52 13.05 -3.36 -4.64
CA SER A 52 12.77 -2.47 -5.79
C SER A 52 13.38 -1.08 -5.60
N VAL A 53 13.24 -0.52 -4.40
CA VAL A 53 13.85 0.77 -4.01
C VAL A 53 15.37 0.71 -4.09
N TYR A 54 15.99 -0.45 -3.84
CA TYR A 54 17.45 -0.58 -3.84
C TYR A 54 18.05 -1.00 -5.20
N ARG A 55 17.29 -1.66 -6.08
CA ARG A 55 17.81 -2.17 -7.38
C ARG A 55 17.89 -1.09 -8.48
N SER A 56 17.30 0.08 -8.24
CA SER A 56 17.19 1.18 -9.22
C SER A 56 18.24 2.29 -9.05
N ALA A 57 19.22 2.14 -8.14
CA ALA A 57 20.39 3.00 -8.11
C ALA A 57 21.32 2.66 -9.30
N PRO A 58 21.54 3.57 -10.28
CA PRO A 58 22.45 3.29 -11.37
C PRO A 58 23.88 3.31 -10.84
N CYS A 59 24.49 2.13 -10.75
CA CYS A 59 25.94 2.00 -10.62
C CYS A 59 26.55 2.49 -11.94
N SER A 60 26.85 3.79 -12.03
CA SER A 60 27.56 4.35 -13.17
C SER A 60 29.03 3.91 -13.12
N SER A 61 29.31 2.64 -13.43
CA SER A 61 30.67 2.20 -13.70
C SER A 61 31.07 2.74 -15.09
N ARG A 62 31.58 3.97 -15.12
CA ARG A 62 32.26 4.51 -16.29
C ARG A 62 33.56 3.72 -16.45
N ARG A 63 33.57 2.83 -17.46
CA ARG A 63 34.67 1.92 -17.79
C ARG A 63 35.90 2.73 -18.21
N SER A 64 36.86 2.96 -17.31
CA SER A 64 38.18 3.51 -17.67
C SER A 64 39.11 2.38 -18.13
N ARG A 65 39.68 2.56 -19.32
CA ARG A 65 40.67 1.67 -19.94
C ARG A 65 42.03 1.86 -19.28
N SER A 66 42.39 0.99 -18.34
CA SER A 66 43.78 0.62 -18.04
C SER A 66 43.74 -0.53 -17.04
N GLY A 67 44.18 -1.72 -17.47
CA GLY A 67 44.25 -2.89 -16.62
C GLY A 67 45.39 -2.78 -15.64
N GLU A 68 45.07 -2.59 -14.37
CA GLU A 68 45.97 -2.82 -13.23
C GLU A 68 45.13 -3.42 -12.09
N CYS A 69 45.48 -4.64 -11.70
CA CYS A 69 44.93 -5.31 -10.52
C CYS A 69 45.47 -4.61 -9.26
N CYS A 70 44.63 -3.84 -8.57
CA CYS A 70 44.94 -3.28 -7.26
C CYS A 70 44.15 -4.00 -6.16
N GLY A 71 44.87 -4.42 -5.11
CA GLY A 71 44.42 -5.24 -3.98
C GLY A 71 43.41 -4.57 -3.03
N PRO A 72 43.16 -5.16 -1.84
CA PRO A 72 41.99 -4.88 -1.03
C PRO A 72 42.10 -3.51 -0.34
N TRP A 73 41.40 -2.52 -0.88
CA TRP A 73 41.17 -1.25 -0.19
C TRP A 73 39.82 -1.32 0.53
N SER A 74 39.90 -1.42 1.86
CA SER A 74 38.84 -1.03 2.77
C SER A 74 38.56 0.47 2.62
N ASN A 75 37.44 0.82 1.98
CA ASN A 75 36.78 2.11 2.12
C ASN A 75 35.27 1.83 2.13
N GLY A 76 34.68 1.96 3.32
CA GLY A 76 33.26 1.80 3.55
C GLY A 76 32.48 2.97 2.97
N ASP A 77 31.91 2.79 1.79
CA ASP A 77 30.58 3.32 1.53
C ASP A 77 29.61 2.41 2.29
N GLY A 78 29.42 2.74 3.58
CA GLY A 78 28.52 2.00 4.46
C GLY A 78 27.13 1.94 3.83
N ILE A 79 26.55 0.74 3.79
CA ILE A 79 25.18 0.52 3.33
C ILE A 79 24.26 1.47 4.11
N THR A 80 23.79 2.52 3.45
CA THR A 80 22.86 3.49 4.05
C THR A 80 21.49 2.84 4.12
N GLY A 81 21.06 2.49 5.33
CA GLY A 81 19.72 1.95 5.53
C GLY A 81 18.62 2.99 5.30
N ALA A 82 17.36 2.56 5.31
CA ALA A 82 16.21 3.46 5.40
C ALA A 82 15.33 3.05 6.57
N THR A 83 14.77 4.01 7.29
CA THR A 83 13.75 3.71 8.30
C THR A 83 12.38 3.66 7.63
N CYS A 84 11.48 2.83 8.16
CA CYS A 84 10.11 2.74 7.64
C CYS A 84 9.13 2.37 8.76
N LEU A 85 7.96 2.98 8.74
CA LEU A 85 6.77 2.45 9.40
C LEU A 85 5.74 2.18 8.33
N TYR A 86 5.17 0.98 8.38
CA TYR A 86 4.17 0.53 7.44
C TYR A 86 2.94 0.04 8.20
N ALA A 87 1.78 0.56 7.85
CA ALA A 87 0.50 0.22 8.46
C ALA A 87 -0.55 -0.11 7.40
N ILE A 88 -1.29 -1.20 7.57
CA ILE A 88 -2.46 -1.57 6.76
C ILE A 88 -3.68 -1.57 7.67
N TYR A 89 -4.70 -0.77 7.34
CA TYR A 89 -5.96 -0.68 8.10
C TYR A 89 -7.15 -1.30 7.34
N ASP A 90 -7.89 -2.19 8.00
CA ASP A 90 -9.17 -2.77 7.56
C ASP A 90 -10.36 -1.92 8.01
N PRO A 91 -11.03 -1.18 7.10
CA PRO A 91 -12.19 -0.41 7.49
C PRO A 91 -13.43 -1.27 7.74
N VAL A 92 -13.40 -2.58 7.47
CA VAL A 92 -14.52 -3.47 7.82
C VAL A 92 -14.42 -3.95 9.26
N THR A 93 -13.22 -4.27 9.73
CA THR A 93 -13.02 -4.89 11.06
C THR A 93 -12.40 -3.94 12.08
N GLY A 94 -11.84 -2.82 11.63
CA GLY A 94 -11.03 -1.90 12.45
C GLY A 94 -9.65 -2.47 12.80
N ALA A 95 -9.22 -3.57 12.17
CA ALA A 95 -7.90 -4.15 12.39
C ALA A 95 -6.82 -3.34 11.66
N CYS A 96 -5.68 -3.12 12.31
CA CYS A 96 -4.54 -2.43 11.72
C CYS A 96 -3.25 -3.21 11.97
N GLY A 97 -2.69 -3.80 10.92
CA GLY A 97 -1.39 -4.46 10.97
C GLY A 97 -0.28 -3.44 10.79
N VAL A 98 0.66 -3.35 11.74
CA VAL A 98 1.75 -2.37 11.74
C VAL A 98 3.09 -3.07 11.88
N ALA A 99 4.09 -2.67 11.11
CA ALA A 99 5.49 -3.03 11.35
C ALA A 99 6.43 -1.84 11.22
N ARG A 100 7.60 -1.97 11.86
CA ARG A 100 8.60 -0.91 11.95
C ARG A 100 9.99 -1.42 11.60
N ALA A 101 10.68 -0.68 10.75
CA ALA A 101 12.09 -0.84 10.43
C ALA A 101 12.84 0.42 10.88
N GLY A 102 13.43 0.42 12.08
CA GLY A 102 14.19 1.54 12.64
C GLY A 102 13.41 2.84 12.89
N HIS A 103 12.12 2.90 12.55
CA HIS A 103 11.28 4.10 12.65
C HIS A 103 10.63 4.23 14.04
N PRO A 104 10.31 5.46 14.52
CA PRO A 104 9.49 5.65 15.72
C PRO A 104 8.15 4.90 15.68
N GLY A 105 7.59 4.61 16.86
CA GLY A 105 6.28 3.97 16.96
C GLY A 105 5.15 4.94 16.61
N PRO A 106 3.97 4.44 16.21
CA PRO A 106 2.82 5.31 15.97
C PRO A 106 2.26 5.86 17.29
N VAL A 107 1.53 6.96 17.24
CA VAL A 107 0.63 7.38 18.32
C VAL A 107 -0.80 7.02 17.94
N LEU A 108 -1.56 6.55 18.92
CA LEU A 108 -2.99 6.31 18.79
C LEU A 108 -3.75 7.28 19.69
N VAL A 109 -4.64 8.07 19.09
CA VAL A 109 -5.63 8.85 19.82
C VAL A 109 -6.96 8.13 19.76
N HIS A 110 -7.51 7.77 20.90
CA HIS A 110 -8.80 7.11 21.01
C HIS A 110 -9.97 8.11 20.92
N PRO A 111 -11.20 7.65 20.62
CA PRO A 111 -12.37 8.52 20.52
C PRO A 111 -12.72 9.23 21.85
N ASP A 112 -12.30 8.67 22.99
CA ASP A 112 -12.44 9.28 24.32
C ASP A 112 -11.41 10.40 24.60
N GLY A 113 -10.52 10.68 23.64
CA GLY A 113 -9.45 11.67 23.75
C GLY A 113 -8.17 11.15 24.41
N SER A 114 -8.14 9.90 24.88
CA SER A 114 -6.91 9.32 25.44
C SER A 114 -5.85 9.11 24.36
N VAL A 115 -4.60 9.44 24.69
CA VAL A 115 -3.45 9.34 23.78
C VAL A 115 -2.48 8.27 24.28
N GLY A 116 -2.29 7.24 23.46
CA GLY A 116 -1.46 6.08 23.76
C GLY A 116 -0.36 5.85 22.72
N PHE A 117 0.71 5.19 23.16
CA PHE A 117 1.83 4.77 22.32
C PHE A 117 1.85 3.23 22.29
N PRO A 118 1.17 2.59 21.33
CA PRO A 118 1.14 1.13 21.27
C PRO A 118 2.54 0.55 21.06
N HIS A 119 2.84 -0.55 21.75
CA HIS A 119 4.10 -1.26 21.59
C HIS A 119 4.09 -2.03 20.27
N VAL A 120 4.94 -1.62 19.34
CA VAL A 120 5.22 -2.32 18.08
C VAL A 120 6.73 -2.59 18.03
N PRO A 121 7.18 -3.86 17.95
CA PRO A 121 8.60 -4.19 17.87
C PRO A 121 9.31 -3.48 16.72
N VAL A 122 10.53 -3.00 16.98
CA VAL A 122 11.35 -2.31 15.97
C VAL A 122 12.37 -3.27 15.38
N ALA A 123 12.26 -3.55 14.09
CA ALA A 123 13.26 -4.27 13.34
C ALA A 123 14.41 -3.33 12.93
N PRO A 124 15.59 -3.86 12.53
CA PRO A 124 16.64 -3.04 11.95
C PRO A 124 16.17 -2.23 10.73
N PRO A 125 16.81 -1.09 10.42
CA PRO A 125 16.53 -0.34 9.19
C PRO A 125 16.62 -1.21 7.94
N LEU A 126 15.82 -0.87 6.94
CA LEU A 126 15.82 -1.50 5.62
C LEU A 126 17.24 -1.46 5.04
N GLY A 127 17.70 -2.59 4.49
CA GLY A 127 19.05 -2.72 3.93
C GLY A 127 20.15 -3.06 4.95
N VAL A 128 19.89 -2.96 6.26
CA VAL A 128 20.88 -3.24 7.32
C VAL A 128 20.66 -4.61 7.99
N GLY A 129 19.41 -5.04 8.10
CA GLY A 129 19.01 -6.25 8.86
C GLY A 129 19.22 -7.62 8.18
N GLY A 130 19.87 -7.67 7.01
CA GLY A 130 20.02 -8.93 6.25
C GLY A 130 18.67 -9.52 5.83
N THR A 131 18.48 -10.83 6.02
CA THR A 131 17.26 -11.58 5.63
C THR A 131 16.26 -11.78 6.78
N MET A 132 16.42 -11.10 7.92
CA MET A 132 15.49 -11.25 9.04
C MET A 132 14.10 -10.70 8.69
N PRO A 133 13.01 -11.43 9.00
CA PRO A 133 11.66 -10.95 8.74
C PRO A 133 11.29 -9.78 9.66
N PHE A 134 10.42 -8.91 9.16
CA PHE A 134 9.83 -7.83 9.95
C PHE A 134 8.62 -8.36 10.73
N GLU A 135 8.61 -8.17 12.04
CA GLU A 135 7.48 -8.57 12.88
C GLU A 135 6.33 -7.57 12.74
N THR A 136 5.12 -8.09 12.55
CA THR A 136 3.89 -7.29 12.45
C THR A 136 3.11 -7.37 13.76
N THR A 137 2.60 -6.24 14.23
CA THR A 137 1.69 -6.14 15.38
C THR A 137 0.30 -5.75 14.90
N ASP A 138 -0.71 -6.51 15.31
CA ASP A 138 -2.11 -6.19 15.04
C ASP A 138 -2.70 -5.31 16.14
N LEU A 139 -3.15 -4.13 15.74
CA LEU A 139 -3.86 -3.18 16.59
C LEU A 139 -5.34 -3.20 16.24
N ARG A 140 -6.21 -3.03 17.24
CA ARG A 140 -7.64 -2.75 17.00
C ARG A 140 -7.87 -1.26 17.19
N LEU A 141 -8.28 -0.60 16.11
CA LEU A 141 -8.54 0.83 16.08
C LEU A 141 -10.07 1.04 16.05
N PRO A 142 -10.68 1.49 17.16
CA PRO A 142 -12.10 1.87 17.17
C PRO A 142 -12.40 2.94 16.13
N GLU A 143 -13.64 2.99 15.64
CA GLU A 143 -14.08 4.07 14.76
C GLU A 143 -13.85 5.45 15.41
N GLY A 144 -13.37 6.42 14.62
CA GLY A 144 -13.07 7.76 15.09
C GLY A 144 -11.70 7.90 15.76
N SER A 145 -10.96 6.81 15.98
CA SER A 145 -9.55 6.87 16.39
C SER A 145 -8.70 7.63 15.37
N ARG A 146 -7.65 8.30 15.83
CA ARG A 146 -6.61 8.89 14.97
C ARG A 146 -5.30 8.13 15.12
N LEU A 147 -4.79 7.61 14.01
CA LEU A 147 -3.45 7.06 13.90
C LEU A 147 -2.51 8.16 13.45
N VAL A 148 -1.48 8.44 14.26
CA VAL A 148 -0.51 9.51 14.00
C VAL A 148 0.86 8.90 13.77
N LEU A 149 1.46 9.23 12.63
CA LEU A 149 2.81 8.83 12.26
C LEU A 149 3.66 10.09 12.16
N TYR A 150 4.87 10.06 12.72
CA TYR A 150 5.79 11.20 12.73
C TYR A 150 7.25 10.74 12.53
N THR A 151 8.10 11.59 11.95
CA THR A 151 9.54 11.35 11.88
C THR A 151 10.20 11.72 13.20
N ASP A 152 11.39 11.18 13.48
CA ASP A 152 12.10 11.49 14.73
C ASP A 152 12.54 12.96 14.82
N GLY A 153 12.67 13.65 13.69
CA GLY A 153 12.83 15.10 13.62
C GLY A 153 11.70 15.89 14.30
N LEU A 154 10.48 15.34 14.39
CA LEU A 154 9.40 15.98 15.14
C LEU A 154 9.67 15.94 16.66
N LEU A 155 10.26 14.85 17.15
CA LEU A 155 10.48 14.66 18.57
C LEU A 155 11.75 15.36 19.05
N LYS A 156 12.83 15.25 18.27
CA LYS A 156 14.16 15.72 18.67
C LYS A 156 14.37 17.18 18.26
N ASP A 157 14.89 17.96 19.19
CA ASP A 157 15.46 19.27 18.94
C ASP A 157 16.80 19.37 19.69
N ARG A 158 17.61 20.40 19.42
CA ARG A 158 18.92 20.60 20.08
C ARG A 158 18.82 20.57 21.60
N ASP A 159 17.71 21.08 22.14
CA ASP A 159 17.48 21.23 23.58
C ASP A 159 16.35 20.30 24.10
N ARG A 160 15.84 19.37 23.26
CA ARG A 160 14.72 18.47 23.61
C ARG A 160 15.09 17.01 23.35
N ASP A 161 15.05 16.20 24.40
CA ASP A 161 15.18 14.75 24.28
C ASP A 161 13.89 14.09 23.75
N VAL A 162 14.02 12.81 23.40
CA VAL A 162 12.92 12.05 22.78
C VAL A 162 11.72 11.92 23.72
N ASP A 163 11.95 11.68 25.01
CA ASP A 163 10.88 11.45 25.99
C ASP A 163 10.06 12.73 26.22
N THR A 164 10.74 13.87 26.33
CA THR A 164 10.10 15.19 26.40
C THR A 164 9.34 15.50 25.12
N GLY A 165 9.90 15.16 23.96
CA GLY A 165 9.22 15.30 22.67
C GLY A 165 7.94 14.46 22.58
N LEU A 166 7.96 13.22 23.09
CA LEU A 166 6.78 12.34 23.13
C LEU A 166 5.68 12.88 24.03
N GLU A 167 6.02 13.39 25.22
CA GLU A 167 5.02 13.94 26.14
C GLU A 167 4.42 15.27 25.62
N LEU A 168 5.23 16.08 24.92
CA LEU A 168 4.72 17.27 24.23
C LEU A 168 3.77 16.89 23.10
N LEU A 169 4.14 15.91 22.25
CA LEU A 169 3.27 15.39 21.20
C LEU A 169 1.95 14.87 21.78
N ARG A 170 2.02 14.13 22.89
CA ARG A 170 0.84 13.63 23.61
C ARG A 170 -0.08 14.75 24.04
N THR A 171 0.47 15.78 24.68
CA THR A 171 -0.29 16.93 25.18
C THR A 171 -0.93 17.71 24.03
N SER A 172 -0.19 17.94 22.93
CA SER A 172 -0.70 18.61 21.73
C SER A 172 -1.85 17.85 21.08
N LEU A 173 -1.73 16.53 20.95
CA LEU A 173 -2.78 15.67 20.39
C LEU A 173 -4.02 15.63 21.28
N ALA A 174 -3.85 15.61 22.60
CA ALA A 174 -4.96 15.70 23.55
C ALA A 174 -5.67 17.07 23.46
N ALA A 175 -4.89 18.16 23.37
CA ALA A 175 -5.41 19.52 23.25
C ALA A 175 -6.15 19.77 21.92
N ALA A 176 -5.76 19.08 20.85
CA ALA A 176 -6.46 19.13 19.57
C ALA A 176 -7.91 18.62 19.66
N GLY A 177 -8.27 17.82 20.69
CA GLY A 177 -9.63 17.33 20.88
C GLY A 177 -10.15 16.58 19.64
N ASP A 178 -11.41 16.75 19.26
CA ASP A 178 -12.01 16.09 18.09
C ASP A 178 -11.86 16.87 16.76
N ARG A 179 -10.86 17.76 16.65
CA ARG A 179 -10.57 18.48 15.40
C ARG A 179 -10.28 17.51 14.25
N ASP A 180 -10.52 17.96 13.02
CA ASP A 180 -10.16 17.19 11.83
C ASP A 180 -8.64 16.95 11.72
N ALA A 181 -8.23 16.13 10.75
CA ALA A 181 -6.83 15.75 10.59
C ALA A 181 -5.93 16.95 10.30
N GLU A 182 -6.40 17.91 9.51
CA GLU A 182 -5.64 19.10 9.11
C GLU A 182 -5.40 20.03 10.30
N ALA A 183 -6.46 20.39 11.03
CA ALA A 183 -6.35 21.22 12.23
C ALA A 183 -5.60 20.50 13.37
N THR A 184 -5.63 19.17 13.43
CA THR A 184 -4.77 18.38 14.33
C THR A 184 -3.30 18.53 13.94
N CYS A 185 -2.97 18.41 12.65
CA CYS A 185 -1.62 18.62 12.15
C CYS A 185 -1.12 20.03 12.48
N GLU A 186 -1.91 21.07 12.20
CA GLU A 186 -1.57 22.47 12.51
C GLU A 186 -1.27 22.65 14.00
N THR A 187 -2.13 22.13 14.89
CA THR A 187 -1.94 22.24 16.34
C THR A 187 -0.63 21.60 16.80
N VAL A 188 -0.29 20.42 16.25
CA VAL A 188 0.96 19.72 16.57
C VAL A 188 2.17 20.49 16.02
N ILE A 189 2.10 20.93 14.76
CA ILE A 189 3.12 21.71 14.07
C ILE A 189 3.42 22.99 14.85
N ASP A 190 2.42 23.80 15.15
CA ASP A 190 2.57 25.08 15.86
C ASP A 190 3.16 24.91 17.27
N THR A 191 2.87 23.79 17.93
CA THR A 191 3.36 23.52 19.29
C THR A 191 4.77 22.92 19.29
N MET A 192 5.10 22.08 18.32
CA MET A 192 6.32 21.26 18.37
C MET A 192 7.48 21.78 17.55
N LEU A 193 7.24 22.57 16.50
CA LEU A 193 8.27 23.03 15.58
C LEU A 193 9.07 24.21 16.15
N PRO A 194 10.40 24.09 16.26
CA PRO A 194 11.26 25.23 16.58
C PRO A 194 11.36 26.20 15.40
N GLU A 195 11.82 27.44 15.65
CA GLU A 195 12.06 28.44 14.59
C GLU A 195 13.02 27.94 13.48
N ARG A 196 13.88 26.96 13.81
CA ARG A 196 14.79 26.31 12.86
C ARG A 196 14.87 24.81 13.14
N ALA A 197 14.22 24.00 12.31
CA ALA A 197 14.33 22.55 12.37
C ALA A 197 15.77 22.07 12.11
N SER A 198 16.26 21.17 12.96
CA SER A 198 17.58 20.55 12.80
C SER A 198 17.57 19.31 11.89
N ASP A 199 16.39 18.75 11.65
CA ASP A 199 16.16 17.59 10.80
C ASP A 199 14.85 17.76 10.02
N ASP A 200 14.61 16.87 9.07
CA ASP A 200 13.40 16.86 8.27
C ASP A 200 12.20 16.35 9.10
N ILE A 201 11.07 17.07 9.01
CA ILE A 201 9.88 16.81 9.80
C ILE A 201 8.73 16.49 8.85
N ALA A 202 8.10 15.35 9.09
CA ALA A 202 6.82 15.06 8.51
C ALA A 202 5.90 14.42 9.56
N LEU A 203 4.60 14.65 9.37
CA LEU A 203 3.53 14.28 10.28
C LEU A 203 2.34 13.85 9.42
N LEU A 204 1.80 12.68 9.73
CA LEU A 204 0.60 12.15 9.09
C LEU A 204 -0.42 11.81 10.17
N VAL A 205 -1.63 12.36 10.01
CA VAL A 205 -2.77 12.07 10.88
C VAL A 205 -3.85 11.41 10.01
N ALA A 206 -4.18 10.16 10.32
CA ALA A 206 -5.26 9.42 9.67
C ALA A 206 -6.38 9.17 10.67
N ARG A 207 -7.60 9.62 10.35
CA ARG A 207 -8.79 9.32 11.14
C ARG A 207 -9.44 8.04 10.62
N THR A 208 -9.64 7.09 11.51
CA THR A 208 -10.29 5.82 11.21
C THR A 208 -11.79 6.00 11.04
N ARG A 209 -12.32 5.31 10.03
CA ARG A 209 -13.75 5.19 9.75
C ARG A 209 -14.02 3.72 9.48
N LEU A 210 -15.13 3.20 9.98
CA LEU A 210 -15.61 1.89 9.58
C LEU A 210 -16.54 2.03 8.39
N LEU A 211 -16.47 1.08 7.46
CA LEU A 211 -17.43 1.01 6.37
C LEU A 211 -18.78 0.58 6.91
N ASP A 212 -19.83 1.26 6.43
CA ASP A 212 -21.20 0.87 6.72
C ASP A 212 -21.43 -0.56 6.19
N PRO A 213 -22.04 -1.48 6.97
CA PRO A 213 -22.32 -2.84 6.52
C PRO A 213 -23.09 -2.92 5.20
N GLY A 214 -23.94 -1.94 4.89
CA GLY A 214 -24.67 -1.84 3.62
C GLY A 214 -23.77 -1.53 2.42
N GLN A 215 -22.53 -1.12 2.64
CA GLN A 215 -21.49 -0.88 1.62
C GLN A 215 -20.52 -2.05 1.46
N ILE A 216 -20.81 -3.18 2.13
CA ILE A 216 -19.97 -4.36 2.15
C ILE A 216 -20.79 -5.55 1.64
N ALA A 217 -20.23 -6.32 0.73
CA ALA A 217 -20.76 -7.62 0.37
C ALA A 217 -19.67 -8.68 0.49
N VAL A 218 -20.01 -9.83 1.08
CA VAL A 218 -19.06 -10.91 1.34
C VAL A 218 -19.67 -12.23 0.92
N TRP A 219 -18.90 -13.02 0.19
CA TRP A 219 -19.29 -14.37 -0.23
C TRP A 219 -18.16 -15.35 0.05
N ASP A 220 -18.49 -16.44 0.75
CA ASP A 220 -17.61 -17.60 0.82
C ASP A 220 -17.82 -18.45 -0.45
N VAL A 221 -16.73 -18.79 -1.12
CA VAL A 221 -16.76 -19.47 -2.42
C VAL A 221 -16.22 -20.89 -2.25
N PRO A 222 -17.03 -21.93 -2.55
CA PRO A 222 -16.53 -23.29 -2.64
C PRO A 222 -15.39 -23.39 -3.66
N ALA A 223 -14.41 -24.28 -3.43
CA ALA A 223 -13.37 -24.59 -4.41
C ALA A 223 -13.90 -25.49 -5.54
N ASP A 224 -14.94 -25.02 -6.21
CA ASP A 224 -15.61 -25.65 -7.34
C ASP A 224 -15.79 -24.59 -8.45
N PRO A 225 -15.29 -24.83 -9.68
CA PRO A 225 -15.50 -23.93 -10.80
C PRO A 225 -16.97 -23.57 -11.06
N ALA A 226 -17.93 -24.42 -10.68
CA ALA A 226 -19.35 -24.13 -10.79
C ALA A 226 -19.82 -22.99 -9.87
N ALA A 227 -19.05 -22.65 -8.82
CA ALA A 227 -19.37 -21.56 -7.90
C ALA A 227 -19.15 -20.15 -8.48
N VAL A 228 -18.39 -20.03 -9.59
CA VAL A 228 -18.07 -18.72 -10.20
C VAL A 228 -19.34 -18.02 -10.70
N ALA A 229 -20.21 -18.73 -11.41
CA ALA A 229 -21.40 -18.15 -12.03
C ALA A 229 -22.44 -17.63 -11.00
N PRO A 230 -22.76 -18.37 -9.92
CA PRO A 230 -23.59 -17.84 -8.83
C PRO A 230 -23.00 -16.58 -8.20
N VAL A 231 -21.71 -16.57 -7.84
CA VAL A 231 -21.08 -15.42 -7.19
C VAL A 231 -21.04 -14.20 -8.11
N ARG A 232 -20.82 -14.39 -9.42
CA ARG A 232 -20.95 -13.32 -10.41
C ARG A 232 -22.36 -12.75 -10.45
N ALA A 233 -23.39 -13.60 -10.47
CA ALA A 233 -24.79 -13.14 -10.49
C ALA A 233 -25.16 -12.36 -9.21
N GLU A 234 -24.69 -12.81 -8.06
CA GLU A 234 -24.87 -12.10 -6.79
C GLU A 234 -24.13 -10.76 -6.74
N CYS A 235 -22.90 -10.71 -7.30
CA CYS A 235 -22.17 -9.47 -7.52
C CYS A 235 -22.98 -8.49 -8.38
N GLY A 236 -23.47 -8.92 -9.54
CA GLY A 236 -24.31 -8.08 -10.41
C GLY A 236 -25.61 -7.61 -9.75
N ALA A 237 -26.22 -8.44 -8.90
CA ALA A 237 -27.36 -8.02 -8.08
C ALA A 237 -26.99 -6.95 -7.05
N ARG A 238 -25.87 -7.12 -6.36
CA ARG A 238 -25.37 -6.15 -5.36
C ARG A 238 -25.00 -4.81 -6.01
N LEU A 239 -24.37 -4.82 -7.19
CA LEU A 239 -24.03 -3.60 -7.91
C LEU A 239 -25.29 -2.83 -8.33
N ARG A 240 -26.35 -3.52 -8.77
CA ARG A 240 -27.66 -2.90 -9.03
C ARG A 240 -28.29 -2.30 -7.77
N GLU A 241 -28.24 -3.01 -6.64
CA GLU A 241 -28.72 -2.48 -5.36
C GLU A 241 -27.95 -1.22 -4.94
N TRP A 242 -26.66 -1.16 -5.27
CA TRP A 242 -25.81 0.00 -5.03
C TRP A 242 -25.94 1.13 -6.07
N GLY A 243 -26.66 0.90 -7.17
CA GLY A 243 -26.76 1.86 -8.28
C GLY A 243 -25.45 2.02 -9.06
N LEU A 244 -24.67 0.92 -9.20
CA LEU A 244 -23.36 0.87 -9.86
C LEU A 244 -23.40 0.02 -11.15
N GLU A 245 -24.52 0.04 -11.86
CA GLU A 245 -24.73 -0.75 -13.07
C GLU A 245 -23.72 -0.43 -14.17
N GLU A 246 -23.25 0.82 -14.24
CA GLU A 246 -22.32 1.29 -15.27
C GLU A 246 -20.98 0.54 -15.25
N ILE A 247 -20.49 0.16 -14.07
CA ILE A 247 -19.25 -0.62 -13.91
C ILE A 247 -19.51 -2.14 -13.83
N GLY A 248 -20.78 -2.55 -13.82
CA GLY A 248 -21.24 -3.92 -13.55
C GLY A 248 -20.55 -4.98 -14.42
N TYR A 249 -20.57 -4.79 -15.74
CA TYR A 249 -19.96 -5.73 -16.67
C TYR A 249 -18.45 -5.92 -16.41
N THR A 250 -17.73 -4.82 -16.24
CA THR A 250 -16.28 -4.84 -16.00
C THR A 250 -15.96 -5.50 -14.65
N THR A 251 -16.72 -5.17 -13.60
CA THR A 251 -16.57 -5.77 -12.28
C THR A 251 -16.84 -7.27 -12.31
N GLU A 252 -17.93 -7.71 -12.95
CA GLU A 252 -18.29 -9.13 -13.08
C GLU A 252 -17.20 -9.95 -13.80
N LEU A 253 -16.59 -9.36 -14.83
CA LEU A 253 -15.47 -9.99 -15.56
C LEU A 253 -14.22 -10.11 -14.67
N ILE A 254 -13.82 -9.01 -14.02
CA ILE A 254 -12.70 -9.02 -13.06
C ILE A 254 -12.92 -10.10 -12.00
N LEU A 255 -14.12 -10.12 -11.39
CA LEU A 255 -14.47 -11.06 -10.33
C LEU A 255 -14.39 -12.52 -10.83
N SER A 256 -14.90 -12.78 -12.04
CA SER A 256 -14.87 -14.12 -12.64
C SER A 256 -13.44 -14.62 -12.82
N GLU A 257 -12.53 -13.78 -13.31
CA GLU A 257 -11.13 -14.12 -13.48
C GLU A 257 -10.43 -14.36 -12.14
N LEU A 258 -10.65 -13.48 -11.16
CA LEU A 258 -10.03 -13.60 -9.84
C LEU A 258 -10.51 -14.85 -9.09
N ILE A 259 -11.81 -15.13 -9.09
CA ILE A 259 -12.37 -16.34 -8.47
C ILE A 259 -11.88 -17.59 -9.19
N THR A 260 -11.88 -17.59 -10.52
CA THR A 260 -11.38 -18.73 -11.31
C THR A 260 -9.91 -19.02 -10.97
N ASN A 261 -9.09 -17.99 -10.83
CA ASN A 261 -7.70 -18.13 -10.42
C ASN A 261 -7.58 -18.69 -8.99
N ALA A 262 -8.39 -18.21 -8.04
CA ALA A 262 -8.42 -18.72 -6.67
C ALA A 262 -8.87 -20.19 -6.59
N VAL A 263 -9.90 -20.58 -7.35
CA VAL A 263 -10.41 -21.96 -7.39
C VAL A 263 -9.40 -22.92 -8.04
N ARG A 264 -8.73 -22.50 -9.11
CA ARG A 264 -7.80 -23.38 -9.85
C ARG A 264 -6.41 -23.49 -9.21
N TYR A 265 -5.91 -22.40 -8.63
CA TYR A 265 -4.51 -22.30 -8.21
C TYR A 265 -4.32 -21.85 -6.75
N GLY A 266 -5.40 -21.44 -6.07
CA GLY A 266 -5.40 -21.08 -4.67
C GLY A 266 -5.64 -22.26 -3.75
N SER A 267 -6.03 -21.98 -2.52
CA SER A 267 -6.45 -23.00 -1.54
C SER A 267 -7.65 -22.49 -0.73
N PRO A 268 -8.58 -23.35 -0.31
CA PRO A 268 -9.62 -22.93 0.63
C PRO A 268 -9.04 -22.43 1.96
N PRO A 269 -9.75 -21.53 2.68
CA PRO A 269 -11.03 -20.92 2.32
C PRO A 269 -10.88 -19.86 1.22
N ILE A 270 -11.81 -19.83 0.25
CA ILE A 270 -11.88 -18.77 -0.76
C ILE A 270 -13.00 -17.82 -0.35
N ARG A 271 -12.71 -16.52 -0.32
CA ARG A 271 -13.70 -15.49 0.03
C ARG A 271 -13.57 -14.28 -0.86
N VAL A 272 -14.72 -13.79 -1.30
CA VAL A 272 -14.88 -12.56 -2.08
C VAL A 272 -15.42 -11.46 -1.17
N ARG A 273 -14.85 -10.27 -1.24
CA ARG A 273 -15.37 -9.05 -0.60
C ARG A 273 -15.50 -7.95 -1.65
N LEU A 274 -16.66 -7.29 -1.68
CA LEU A 274 -16.82 -6.00 -2.34
C LEU A 274 -16.95 -4.91 -1.28
N LEU A 275 -16.20 -3.83 -1.45
CA LEU A 275 -16.19 -2.68 -0.57
C LEU A 275 -16.51 -1.44 -1.40
N ARG A 276 -17.59 -0.74 -1.06
CA ARG A 276 -18.00 0.50 -1.70
C ARG A 276 -17.65 1.70 -0.82
N ASP A 277 -16.79 2.58 -1.32
CA ASP A 277 -16.51 3.88 -0.72
C ASP A 277 -16.43 4.94 -1.82
N ARG A 278 -15.28 5.62 -2.00
CA ARG A 278 -15.02 6.51 -3.14
C ARG A 278 -14.74 5.74 -4.44
N SER A 279 -14.23 4.52 -4.31
CA SER A 279 -14.05 3.54 -5.39
C SER A 279 -14.74 2.22 -5.02
N LEU A 280 -14.99 1.37 -6.01
CA LEU A 280 -15.36 -0.02 -5.78
C LEU A 280 -14.07 -0.84 -5.67
N ILE A 281 -13.96 -1.59 -4.58
CA ILE A 281 -12.84 -2.48 -4.37
C ILE A 281 -13.36 -3.92 -4.37
N CYS A 282 -12.75 -4.75 -5.20
CA CYS A 282 -13.03 -6.18 -5.23
C CYS A 282 -11.82 -6.94 -4.68
N GLU A 283 -12.03 -7.74 -3.65
CA GLU A 283 -11.01 -8.59 -3.04
C GLU A 283 -11.41 -10.05 -3.21
N VAL A 284 -10.45 -10.87 -3.64
CA VAL A 284 -10.57 -12.33 -3.62
C VAL A 284 -9.41 -12.87 -2.81
N SER A 285 -9.75 -13.51 -1.70
CA SER A 285 -8.80 -14.14 -0.78
C SER A 285 -8.83 -15.65 -0.92
N ASP A 286 -7.66 -16.26 -0.76
CA ASP A 286 -7.48 -17.71 -0.71
C ASP A 286 -6.34 -18.07 0.26
N GLY A 287 -6.33 -19.31 0.73
CA GLY A 287 -5.38 -19.83 1.72
C GLY A 287 -3.97 -20.09 1.21
N SER A 288 -3.66 -19.77 -0.06
CA SER A 288 -2.32 -19.96 -0.62
C SER A 288 -1.42 -18.76 -0.36
N SER A 289 -0.15 -19.02 -0.05
CA SER A 289 0.92 -18.01 0.01
C SER A 289 1.69 -17.86 -1.31
N THR A 290 1.29 -18.56 -2.38
CA THR A 290 1.98 -18.50 -3.67
C THR A 290 1.61 -17.24 -4.46
N SER A 291 2.60 -16.62 -5.11
CA SER A 291 2.35 -15.48 -6.00
C SER A 291 1.34 -15.81 -7.09
N PRO A 292 0.44 -14.86 -7.45
CA PRO A 292 -0.49 -15.07 -8.56
C PRO A 292 0.25 -15.37 -9.85
N HIS A 293 -0.28 -16.32 -10.63
CA HIS A 293 0.33 -16.73 -11.88
C HIS A 293 0.00 -15.73 -13.01
N LEU A 294 0.80 -14.67 -13.15
CA LEU A 294 0.82 -13.87 -14.37
C LEU A 294 1.56 -14.65 -15.47
N ARG A 295 0.85 -15.18 -16.45
CA ARG A 295 1.46 -15.72 -17.67
C ARG A 295 1.00 -14.89 -18.87
N ARG A 296 1.95 -14.35 -19.64
CA ARG A 296 1.66 -13.90 -21.01
C ARG A 296 1.43 -15.16 -21.83
N ALA A 297 0.17 -15.49 -22.10
CA ALA A 297 -0.18 -16.68 -22.86
C ALA A 297 0.47 -16.63 -24.25
N ALA A 298 1.15 -17.70 -24.65
CA ALA A 298 1.43 -17.93 -26.06
C ALA A 298 0.08 -18.12 -26.80
N THR A 299 0.07 -17.89 -28.11
CA THR A 299 -1.14 -17.80 -28.96
C THR A 299 -2.09 -19.01 -28.90
N THR A 300 -1.69 -20.13 -28.29
CA THR A 300 -2.46 -21.38 -28.20
C THR A 300 -2.90 -21.78 -26.78
N ASP A 301 -2.56 -21.04 -25.72
CA ASP A 301 -2.98 -21.35 -24.35
C ASP A 301 -4.24 -20.57 -23.94
N GLU A 302 -5.31 -21.27 -23.58
CA GLU A 302 -6.51 -20.69 -22.95
C GLU A 302 -6.24 -20.23 -21.50
N GLY A 303 -5.21 -20.78 -20.85
CA GLY A 303 -4.83 -20.47 -19.48
C GLY A 303 -3.83 -19.31 -19.35
N GLY A 304 -4.13 -18.33 -18.51
CA GLY A 304 -3.18 -17.28 -18.09
C GLY A 304 -3.53 -15.84 -18.47
N ARG A 305 -4.58 -15.62 -19.26
CA ARG A 305 -5.02 -14.28 -19.69
C ARG A 305 -5.75 -13.49 -18.61
N GLY A 306 -6.30 -14.16 -17.59
CA GLY A 306 -7.18 -13.53 -16.60
C GLY A 306 -6.58 -12.35 -15.86
N LEU A 307 -5.37 -12.48 -15.30
CA LEU A 307 -4.71 -11.37 -14.61
C LEU A 307 -4.27 -10.25 -15.55
N PHE A 308 -4.02 -10.56 -16.83
CA PHE A 308 -3.74 -9.53 -17.84
C PHE A 308 -5.00 -8.70 -18.14
N LEU A 309 -6.17 -9.33 -18.23
CA LEU A 309 -7.45 -8.64 -18.35
C LEU A 309 -7.72 -7.76 -17.12
N VAL A 310 -7.55 -8.32 -15.92
CA VAL A 310 -7.69 -7.56 -14.67
C VAL A 310 -6.78 -6.34 -14.66
N ALA A 311 -5.53 -6.47 -15.11
CA ALA A 311 -4.58 -5.36 -15.18
C ALA A 311 -4.98 -4.24 -16.15
N HIS A 312 -5.79 -4.53 -17.18
CA HIS A 312 -6.28 -3.53 -18.14
C HIS A 312 -7.61 -2.91 -17.70
N LEU A 313 -8.44 -3.66 -16.97
CA LEU A 313 -9.80 -3.26 -16.60
C LEU A 313 -9.88 -2.57 -15.24
N ALA A 314 -8.97 -2.90 -14.32
CA ALA A 314 -8.89 -2.25 -13.02
C ALA A 314 -8.06 -0.98 -13.12
N HIS A 315 -8.49 0.08 -12.43
CA HIS A 315 -7.67 1.29 -12.30
C HIS A 315 -6.36 0.97 -11.55
N ARG A 316 -6.48 0.19 -10.46
CA ARG A 316 -5.36 -0.32 -9.68
C ARG A 316 -5.65 -1.74 -9.26
N TRP A 317 -4.61 -2.55 -9.10
CA TRP A 317 -4.75 -3.89 -8.57
C TRP A 317 -3.46 -4.34 -7.90
N GLY A 318 -3.55 -5.37 -7.07
CA GLY A 318 -2.38 -5.88 -6.37
C GLY A 318 -2.65 -7.19 -5.64
N THR A 319 -1.65 -7.62 -4.89
CA THR A 319 -1.74 -8.79 -4.02
C THR A 319 -1.21 -8.42 -2.65
N ARG A 320 -1.92 -8.84 -1.62
CA ARG A 320 -1.54 -8.73 -0.22
C ARG A 320 -1.41 -10.14 0.34
N TYR A 321 -0.39 -10.38 1.14
CA TYR A 321 -0.25 -11.64 1.88
C TYR A 321 -0.73 -11.42 3.31
N THR A 322 -1.48 -12.38 3.83
CA THR A 322 -1.90 -12.45 5.23
C THR A 322 -1.28 -13.69 5.87
N PRO A 323 -1.27 -13.83 7.20
CA PRO A 323 -0.81 -15.06 7.84
C PRO A 323 -1.56 -16.31 7.34
N GLU A 324 -2.82 -16.15 6.94
CA GLU A 324 -3.71 -17.23 6.48
C GLU A 324 -3.68 -17.46 4.97
N GLY A 325 -2.97 -16.65 4.18
CA GLY A 325 -2.92 -16.82 2.72
C GLY A 325 -2.64 -15.52 1.96
N LYS A 326 -3.42 -15.26 0.92
CA LYS A 326 -3.29 -14.05 0.10
C LYS A 326 -4.65 -13.46 -0.25
N VAL A 327 -4.62 -12.19 -0.59
CA VAL A 327 -5.75 -11.41 -1.11
C VAL A 327 -5.30 -10.74 -2.39
N ILE A 328 -5.94 -11.08 -3.51
CA ILE A 328 -5.82 -10.30 -4.75
C ILE A 328 -6.92 -9.27 -4.74
N TRP A 329 -6.57 -8.01 -4.98
CA TRP A 329 -7.53 -6.91 -4.93
C TRP A 329 -7.46 -6.06 -6.19
N THR A 330 -8.57 -5.42 -6.51
CA THR A 330 -8.73 -4.50 -7.64
C THR A 330 -9.53 -3.28 -7.19
N GLU A 331 -9.28 -2.17 -7.85
CA GLU A 331 -9.92 -0.88 -7.64
C GLU A 331 -10.52 -0.37 -8.94
N GLN A 332 -11.77 0.04 -8.88
CA GLN A 332 -12.48 0.69 -9.98
C GLN A 332 -13.10 2.00 -9.49
N PRO A 333 -12.90 3.13 -10.19
CA PRO A 333 -13.57 4.38 -9.81
C PRO A 333 -15.10 4.22 -9.92
N LEU A 334 -15.84 4.79 -8.97
CA LEU A 334 -17.30 4.80 -9.02
C LEU A 334 -17.85 5.88 -9.95
N HIS A 335 -17.04 6.90 -10.23
CA HIS A 335 -17.32 7.96 -11.18
C HIS A 335 -16.05 8.24 -11.97
N ASP A 336 -16.11 8.08 -13.28
CA ASP A 336 -15.29 8.87 -14.19
C ASP A 336 -16.10 9.15 -15.46
N GLY A 337 -16.50 10.41 -15.61
CA GLY A 337 -16.82 10.95 -16.91
C GLY A 337 -15.55 10.99 -17.73
N THR A 338 -15.27 9.93 -18.51
CA THR A 338 -14.73 9.95 -19.88
C THR A 338 -14.76 8.51 -20.40
N ALA A 339 -15.61 8.29 -21.40
CA ALA A 339 -15.75 7.08 -22.20
C ALA A 339 -16.14 5.80 -21.42
N ALA A 340 -17.45 5.57 -21.38
CA ALA A 340 -18.01 4.22 -21.43
C ALA A 340 -17.23 3.41 -22.48
N THR A 341 -16.40 2.49 -22.01
CA THR A 341 -15.87 1.44 -22.89
C THR A 341 -17.00 0.44 -23.02
N THR A 342 -17.94 0.74 -23.92
CA THR A 342 -19.02 -0.17 -24.30
C THR A 342 -18.41 -1.52 -24.69
N GLY A 343 -19.12 -2.64 -24.52
CA GLY A 343 -18.62 -3.98 -24.90
C GLY A 343 -18.08 -4.07 -26.34
N GLU A 344 -18.50 -3.18 -27.23
CA GLU A 344 -17.96 -3.01 -28.59
C GLU A 344 -16.53 -2.40 -28.62
N SER A 345 -16.21 -1.44 -27.75
CA SER A 345 -14.86 -0.85 -27.67
C SER A 345 -13.84 -1.81 -27.04
N LEU A 346 -14.28 -2.72 -26.19
CA LEU A 346 -13.45 -3.84 -25.73
C LEU A 346 -13.19 -4.81 -26.89
N ALA A 347 -14.20 -5.13 -27.72
CA ALA A 347 -14.02 -5.96 -28.91
C ALA A 347 -13.03 -5.34 -29.92
N ASP A 348 -13.04 -4.02 -30.08
CA ASP A 348 -12.07 -3.30 -30.92
C ASP A 348 -10.66 -3.26 -30.30
N LEU A 349 -10.52 -3.15 -28.97
CA LEU A 349 -9.25 -3.37 -28.27
C LEU A 349 -8.76 -4.83 -28.41
N PHE A 350 -9.69 -5.79 -28.40
CA PHE A 350 -9.45 -7.21 -28.69
C PHE A 350 -9.15 -7.48 -30.17
N LEU A 351 -9.41 -6.56 -31.11
CA LEU A 351 -9.06 -6.72 -32.52
C LEU A 351 -7.79 -5.95 -32.89
N GLY A 352 -7.59 -4.76 -32.32
CA GLY A 352 -6.41 -3.91 -32.56
C GLY A 352 -5.13 -4.45 -31.92
N ALA A 353 -5.21 -5.17 -30.81
CA ALA A 353 -4.06 -5.90 -30.24
C ALA A 353 -3.79 -7.23 -30.97
N TRP A 354 -4.60 -7.58 -31.98
CA TRP A 354 -4.60 -8.88 -32.66
C TRP A 354 -4.28 -8.79 -34.15
N ASP A 355 -4.02 -7.59 -34.68
CA ASP A 355 -3.54 -7.41 -36.05
C ASP A 355 -2.18 -6.72 -36.10
N GLU A 356 -1.13 -7.49 -35.76
CA GLU A 356 0.17 -7.38 -36.43
C GLU A 356 0.48 -8.73 -37.07
N THR A 357 -0.21 -9.01 -38.18
CA THR A 357 0.37 -9.85 -39.22
C THR A 357 1.37 -9.01 -40.03
N ALA A 358 2.67 -9.13 -39.74
CA ALA A 358 3.73 -8.90 -40.73
C ALA A 358 5.11 -9.39 -40.25
N LEU A 359 5.53 -10.51 -40.86
CA LEU A 359 6.88 -10.82 -41.39
C LEU A 359 8.12 -10.72 -40.47
#